data_AF-M4FI11-F1
#
_entry.id   AF-M4FI11-F1
#
_cell.length_a   1.000
_cell.length_b   1.000
_cell.length_c   1.000
_cell.angle_alpha   90.00
_cell.angle_beta   90.00
_cell.angle_gamma   90.00
#
_symmetry.space_group_name_H-M   'P 1'
#
loop_
_entity.id
_entity.type
_entity.pdbx_description
1 polymer ?
#
loop_
_entity_poly.entity_id
_entity_poly.type
_entity_poly.pdbx_seq_one_letter_code
_entity_poly.pdbx_strand_id
1 'polypeptide(L)'
;MDGEDGFYAINNQFLANGPKGFQELKTLENEDMFIRVDFPGVPEDAMKVVVDDTKKAVTVFALAPKEHKHDSSPRNYIYTTGLVCKCCEISAVAAHMSDGVLRLLLSKTQIATQRPPFLGVPDSEQVVVKDHAWTGSHKVTYGTDPHDSVLTGRVLQPHPWVKQGSLMSYESKQLQNGCLYVRVDMPGVPKERFTVSVKSGMVMVTGDAPAVSHDSGGRFYSGEVAMLSNPIDIPIRQIKIICKTGVIRLIIPPA
;
A
#
# COMPACT_ATOMS: atom_id res chain seq x y z
N MET A 1 -21.58 -14.43 1.19
CA MET A 1 -21.91 -13.32 0.27
C MET A 1 -21.19 -13.65 -1.00
N ASP A 2 -21.92 -14.22 -1.96
CA ASP A 2 -21.43 -14.53 -3.29
C ASP A 2 -21.27 -13.18 -4.01
N GLY A 3 -20.04 -12.69 -4.10
CA GLY A 3 -19.71 -11.56 -4.94
C GLY A 3 -19.92 -11.97 -6.39
N GLU A 4 -20.63 -11.15 -7.16
CA GLU A 4 -20.89 -11.36 -8.59
C GLU A 4 -19.64 -11.88 -9.31
N ASP A 5 -19.78 -13.06 -9.94
CA ASP A 5 -18.72 -13.85 -10.57
C ASP A 5 -17.58 -13.01 -11.18
N GLY A 6 -16.49 -12.92 -10.42
CA GLY A 6 -15.19 -12.47 -10.90
C GLY A 6 -14.86 -10.98 -10.77
N PHE A 7 -15.61 -10.18 -10.00
CA PHE A 7 -15.20 -8.80 -9.68
C PHE A 7 -14.43 -8.73 -8.36
N TYR A 8 -13.22 -8.18 -8.40
CA TYR A 8 -12.34 -8.04 -7.24
C TYR A 8 -11.78 -6.63 -7.12
N ALA A 9 -11.24 -6.29 -5.95
CA ALA A 9 -10.34 -5.16 -5.87
C ALA A 9 -9.14 -5.43 -6.80
N ILE A 10 -8.86 -4.52 -7.73
CA ILE A 10 -7.88 -4.78 -8.80
C ILE A 10 -6.46 -4.98 -8.26
N ASN A 11 -6.16 -4.49 -7.05
CA ASN A 11 -4.87 -4.66 -6.39
C ASN A 11 -4.73 -6.03 -5.69
N ASN A 12 -5.84 -6.68 -5.33
CA ASN A 12 -5.81 -7.92 -4.56
C ASN A 12 -7.14 -8.68 -4.64
N GLN A 13 -7.14 -9.87 -5.24
CA GLN A 13 -8.35 -10.70 -5.37
C GLN A 13 -8.97 -11.12 -4.04
N PHE A 14 -8.18 -11.13 -2.96
CA PHE A 14 -8.64 -11.53 -1.63
C PHE A 14 -9.17 -10.36 -0.82
N LEU A 15 -9.01 -9.10 -1.25
CA LEU A 15 -9.52 -7.94 -0.53
C LEU A 15 -11.05 -7.88 -0.65
N ALA A 16 -11.72 -8.41 0.37
CA ALA A 16 -13.18 -8.54 0.40
C ALA A 16 -13.87 -7.26 0.87
N ASN A 17 -13.30 -6.55 1.84
CA ASN A 17 -13.84 -5.30 2.36
C ASN A 17 -12.75 -4.28 2.68
N GLY A 18 -13.11 -3.00 2.63
CA GLY A 18 -12.25 -1.88 3.00
C GLY A 18 -11.73 -1.06 1.81
N PRO A 19 -10.82 -0.11 2.08
CA PRO A 19 -10.21 0.75 1.07
C PRO A 19 -9.47 -0.07 -0.01
N LYS A 20 -9.67 0.21 -1.29
CA LYS A 20 -9.06 -0.49 -2.43
C LYS A 20 -7.86 0.27 -3.00
N GLY A 21 -7.14 -0.37 -3.93
CA GLY A 21 -5.97 0.19 -4.59
C GLY A 21 -4.68 -0.01 -3.81
N PHE A 22 -3.55 0.19 -4.50
CA PHE A 22 -2.21 0.03 -3.93
C PHE A 22 -1.79 1.22 -3.06
N GLN A 23 -2.47 2.37 -3.18
CA GLN A 23 -2.20 3.57 -2.40
C GLN A 23 -3.46 4.35 -2.03
N GLU A 24 -3.38 5.09 -0.92
CA GLU A 24 -4.32 6.15 -0.54
C GLU A 24 -3.57 7.46 -0.37
N LEU A 25 -4.16 8.56 -0.83
CA LEU A 25 -3.56 9.88 -0.77
C LEU A 25 -4.57 10.89 -0.25
N LYS A 26 -4.23 11.58 0.84
CA LYS A 26 -5.12 12.53 1.52
C LYS A 26 -4.38 13.80 1.88
N THR A 27 -5.14 14.90 1.89
CA THR A 27 -4.73 16.14 2.56
C THR A 27 -5.47 16.19 3.89
N LEU A 28 -4.73 16.30 4.99
CA LEU A 28 -5.28 16.41 6.33
C LEU A 28 -5.76 17.84 6.61
N GLU A 29 -6.46 18.04 7.73
CA GLU A 29 -6.99 19.36 8.13
C GLU A 29 -5.89 20.41 8.32
N ASN A 30 -4.72 20.00 8.80
CA ASN A 30 -3.54 20.85 8.96
C ASN A 30 -2.74 21.04 7.64
N GLU A 31 -3.33 20.64 6.51
CA GLU A 31 -2.74 20.65 5.17
C GLU A 31 -1.56 19.71 4.91
N ASP A 32 -1.18 18.89 5.89
CA ASP A 32 -0.20 17.82 5.68
C ASP A 32 -0.74 16.79 4.70
N MET A 33 0.18 16.13 3.99
CA MET A 33 -0.17 15.07 3.06
C MET A 33 0.06 13.71 3.72
N PHE A 34 -1.01 12.93 3.83
CA PHE A 34 -0.92 11.54 4.26
C PHE A 34 -0.97 10.61 3.05
N ILE A 35 -0.04 9.65 3.02
CA ILE A 35 0.07 8.64 1.97
C ILE A 35 0.16 7.27 2.61
N ARG A 36 -0.73 6.35 2.21
CA ARG A 36 -0.66 4.93 2.54
C ARG A 36 -0.26 4.17 1.28
N VAL A 37 0.71 3.26 1.35
CA VAL A 37 1.14 2.43 0.21
C VAL A 37 1.31 0.98 0.65
N ASP A 38 0.76 0.05 -0.12
CA ASP A 38 0.95 -1.39 0.10
C ASP A 38 2.37 -1.79 -0.28
N PHE A 39 3.19 -2.28 0.66
CA PHE A 39 4.49 -2.90 0.42
C PHE A 39 4.59 -4.26 1.12
N PRO A 40 3.75 -5.23 0.70
CA PRO A 40 3.65 -6.52 1.39
C PRO A 40 5.01 -7.21 1.48
N GLY A 41 5.36 -7.71 2.66
CA GLY A 41 6.61 -8.42 2.91
C GLY A 41 7.79 -7.54 3.29
N VAL A 42 7.65 -6.20 3.33
CA VAL A 42 8.71 -5.29 3.76
C VAL A 42 8.72 -5.13 5.28
N PRO A 43 9.84 -5.44 5.96
CA PRO A 43 10.06 -5.12 7.37
C PRO A 43 10.26 -3.62 7.63
N GLU A 44 10.06 -3.19 8.87
CA GLU A 44 10.21 -1.79 9.29
C GLU A 44 11.61 -1.22 9.01
N ASP A 45 12.65 -2.01 9.25
CA ASP A 45 14.07 -1.63 9.09
C ASP A 45 14.59 -1.79 7.65
N ALA A 46 13.74 -2.23 6.71
CA ALA A 46 14.12 -2.51 5.33
C ALA A 46 13.68 -1.41 4.35
N MET A 47 13.52 -0.17 4.83
CA MET A 47 13.17 0.99 4.01
C MET A 47 14.18 2.13 4.14
N LYS A 48 14.34 2.89 3.06
CA LYS A 48 15.10 4.14 3.01
C LYS A 48 14.23 5.22 2.37
N VAL A 49 14.13 6.35 3.06
CA VAL A 49 13.40 7.54 2.61
C VAL A 49 14.40 8.62 2.23
N VAL A 50 14.25 9.21 1.04
CA VAL A 50 15.11 10.26 0.50
C VAL A 50 14.23 11.43 0.09
N VAL A 51 14.45 12.60 0.70
CA VAL A 51 13.90 13.86 0.20
C VAL A 51 14.89 14.40 -0.85
N ASP A 52 14.38 14.80 -2.00
CA ASP A 52 15.21 15.37 -3.04
C ASP A 52 15.74 16.76 -2.64
N ASP A 53 16.82 17.21 -3.29
CA ASP A 53 17.46 18.50 -2.96
C ASP A 53 16.54 19.69 -3.16
N THR A 54 15.55 19.57 -4.06
CA THR A 54 14.54 20.62 -4.29
C THR A 54 13.49 20.69 -3.18
N LYS A 55 13.47 19.70 -2.28
CA LYS A 55 12.43 19.49 -1.26
C LYS A 55 11.03 19.46 -1.86
N LYS A 56 10.89 18.98 -3.09
CA LYS A 56 9.60 18.82 -3.77
C LYS A 56 9.17 17.37 -3.85
N ALA A 57 10.09 16.42 -3.71
CA ALA A 57 9.79 15.01 -3.84
C ALA A 57 10.39 14.19 -2.69
N VAL A 58 9.69 13.12 -2.34
CA VAL A 58 10.15 12.05 -1.47
C VAL A 58 10.18 10.78 -2.28
N THR A 59 11.32 10.09 -2.28
CA THR A 59 11.47 8.75 -2.83
C THR A 59 11.71 7.74 -1.71
N VAL A 60 10.95 6.65 -1.73
CA VAL A 60 11.09 5.52 -0.82
C VAL A 60 11.60 4.31 -1.58
N PHE A 61 12.69 3.76 -1.08
CA PHE A 61 13.25 2.48 -1.50
C PHE A 61 12.94 1.46 -0.40
N ALA A 62 12.36 0.33 -0.77
CA ALA A 62 11.97 -0.69 0.21
C ALA A 62 12.29 -2.10 -0.29
N LEU A 63 12.79 -2.95 0.59
CA LEU A 63 13.17 -4.34 0.31
C LEU A 63 12.29 -5.30 1.12
N ALA A 64 11.56 -6.16 0.42
CA ALA A 64 10.94 -7.35 1.01
C ALA A 64 11.89 -8.54 0.80
N PRO A 65 12.59 -9.01 1.84
CA PRO A 65 13.48 -10.16 1.71
C PRO A 65 12.67 -11.46 1.47
N LYS A 66 13.39 -12.52 1.08
CA LYS A 66 12.83 -13.87 1.16
C LYS A 66 12.70 -14.26 2.63
N GLU A 67 11.46 -14.50 3.07
CA GLU A 67 11.19 -15.01 4.42
C GLU A 67 11.10 -16.54 4.42
N HIS A 68 10.93 -17.15 3.24
CA HIS A 68 10.97 -18.60 3.10
C HIS A 68 11.84 -19.03 1.92
N LYS A 69 12.49 -20.20 2.02
CA LYS A 69 13.33 -20.76 0.94
C LYS A 69 12.56 -20.92 -0.39
N HIS A 70 11.25 -21.17 -0.29
CA HIS A 70 10.36 -21.32 -1.44
C HIS A 70 9.81 -20.01 -2.00
N ASP A 71 10.07 -18.85 -1.39
CA ASP A 71 9.78 -17.57 -2.04
C ASP A 71 10.52 -17.52 -3.39
N SER A 72 9.83 -17.08 -4.44
CA SER A 72 10.37 -17.02 -5.80
C SER A 72 11.56 -16.06 -5.88
N SER A 73 11.44 -14.89 -5.25
CA SER A 73 12.46 -13.85 -5.19
C SER A 73 12.20 -12.90 -4.02
N PRO A 74 13.20 -12.11 -3.57
CA PRO A 74 12.91 -10.89 -2.82
C PRO A 74 12.16 -9.89 -3.71
N ARG A 75 11.51 -8.88 -3.10
CA ARG A 75 10.91 -7.76 -3.85
C ARG A 75 11.56 -6.44 -3.51
N ASN A 76 11.84 -5.66 -4.55
CA ASN A 76 12.32 -4.28 -4.43
C ASN A 76 11.22 -3.32 -4.86
N TYR A 77 10.93 -2.34 -4.02
CA TYR A 77 9.96 -1.29 -4.28
C TYR A 77 10.65 0.05 -4.44
N ILE A 78 10.18 0.85 -5.40
CA ILE A 78 10.53 2.27 -5.53
C ILE A 78 9.25 3.07 -5.70
N TYR A 79 9.00 3.97 -4.76
CA TYR A 79 7.85 4.87 -4.75
C TYR A 79 8.31 6.31 -4.66
N THR A 80 7.76 7.19 -5.49
CA THR A 80 8.05 8.62 -5.46
C THR A 80 6.75 9.39 -5.40
N THR A 81 6.67 10.34 -4.48
CA THR A 81 5.54 11.28 -4.33
C THR A 81 6.08 12.67 -4.02
N GLY A 82 5.26 13.72 -4.10
CA GLY A 82 5.75 15.07 -3.88
C GLY A 82 4.71 16.17 -4.03
N LEU A 83 5.21 17.41 -3.92
CA LEU A 83 4.46 18.63 -4.07
C LEU A 83 4.43 19.05 -5.54
N VAL A 84 3.23 19.22 -6.09
CA VAL A 84 3.05 19.78 -7.45
C VAL A 84 3.04 21.31 -7.47
N CYS A 85 2.82 21.95 -6.31
CA CYS A 85 2.74 23.40 -6.21
C CYS A 85 4.14 24.06 -6.23
N LYS A 86 4.19 25.26 -6.79
CA LYS A 86 5.43 26.05 -6.84
C LYS A 86 5.74 26.74 -5.52
N CYS A 87 4.72 27.05 -4.71
CA CYS A 87 4.84 27.88 -3.52
C CYS A 87 5.23 27.17 -2.22
N CYS A 88 5.23 25.82 -2.16
CA CYS A 88 5.57 25.10 -0.92
C CYS A 88 6.78 24.17 -1.07
N GLU A 89 7.59 24.03 -0.03
CA GLU A 89 8.63 22.99 0.09
C GLU A 89 8.29 22.02 1.21
N ILE A 90 8.75 20.77 1.09
CA ILE A 90 8.64 19.74 2.13
C ILE A 90 9.53 20.17 3.29
N SER A 91 8.93 20.38 4.46
CA SER A 91 9.62 20.79 5.68
C SER A 91 9.94 19.59 6.58
N ALA A 92 9.10 18.57 6.57
CA ALA A 92 9.29 17.36 7.37
C ALA A 92 8.69 16.13 6.69
N VAL A 93 9.27 14.98 6.99
CA VAL A 93 8.79 13.66 6.54
C VAL A 93 8.80 12.72 7.73
N ALA A 94 7.63 12.15 8.05
CA ALA A 94 7.53 11.01 8.94
C ALA A 94 7.14 9.77 8.12
N ALA A 95 7.83 8.66 8.34
CA ALA A 95 7.59 7.40 7.65
C ALA A 95 7.42 6.29 8.68
N HIS A 96 6.35 5.51 8.53
CA HIS A 96 6.06 4.36 9.38
C HIS A 96 5.74 3.15 8.49
N MET A 97 6.55 2.11 8.60
CA MET A 97 6.33 0.84 7.90
C MET A 97 5.91 -0.21 8.91
N SER A 98 4.70 -0.75 8.75
CA SER A 98 4.23 -1.85 9.59
C SER A 98 3.35 -2.79 8.78
N ASP A 99 3.48 -4.08 9.04
CA ASP A 99 2.68 -5.14 8.41
C ASP A 99 2.63 -5.06 6.89
N GLY A 100 3.74 -4.63 6.26
CA GLY A 100 3.83 -4.49 4.82
C GLY A 100 3.00 -3.32 4.25
N VAL A 101 2.76 -2.27 5.04
CA VAL A 101 2.13 -1.02 4.61
C VAL A 101 2.99 0.16 5.06
N LEU A 102 3.41 0.96 4.09
CA LEU A 102 4.06 2.24 4.31
C LEU A 102 3.01 3.32 4.57
N ARG A 103 3.23 4.13 5.60
CA ARG A 103 2.48 5.35 5.89
C ARG A 103 3.45 6.53 5.92
N LEU A 104 3.28 7.48 5.03
CA LEU A 104 4.03 8.72 4.97
C LEU A 104 3.15 9.88 5.41
N LEU A 105 3.72 10.76 6.23
CA LEU A 105 3.18 12.07 6.52
C LEU A 105 4.18 13.12 6.05
N LEU A 106 3.76 13.96 5.11
CA LEU A 106 4.59 15.04 4.56
C LEU A 106 4.03 16.37 5.04
N SER A 107 4.85 17.12 5.78
CA SER A 107 4.56 18.50 6.12
C SER A 107 5.22 19.44 5.12
N LYS A 108 4.55 20.56 4.85
CA LYS A 108 5.00 21.56 3.89
C LYS A 108 5.04 22.94 4.53
N THR A 109 5.95 23.78 4.05
CA THR A 109 6.01 25.21 4.39
C THR A 109 6.00 26.05 3.13
N GLN A 110 5.49 27.27 3.21
CA GLN A 110 5.55 28.18 2.06
C GLN A 110 6.99 28.67 1.87
N ILE A 111 7.43 28.66 0.62
CA ILE A 111 8.68 29.27 0.21
C ILE A 111 8.49 30.77 0.34
N ALA A 112 9.38 31.45 1.06
CA ALA A 112 9.40 32.89 1.12
C ALA A 112 9.55 33.45 -0.30
N THR A 113 8.52 34.10 -0.82
CA THR A 113 8.64 34.90 -2.04
C THR A 113 9.59 36.05 -1.74
N GLN A 114 10.79 36.01 -2.31
CA GLN A 114 11.60 37.22 -2.38
C GLN A 114 10.80 38.24 -3.19
N ARG A 115 10.17 39.22 -2.53
CA ARG A 115 9.82 40.47 -3.19
C ARG A 115 11.15 41.01 -3.74
N PRO A 116 11.30 41.24 -5.05
CA PRO A 116 12.42 42.08 -5.48
C PRO A 116 12.29 43.41 -4.74
N PRO A 117 13.39 44.03 -4.28
CA PRO A 117 13.32 45.38 -3.73
C PRO A 117 12.72 46.27 -4.82
N PHE A 118 11.49 46.73 -4.60
CA PHE A 118 10.88 47.75 -5.44
C PHE A 118 11.79 48.98 -5.38
N LEU A 119 12.48 49.27 -6.48
CA LEU A 119 13.07 50.58 -6.71
C LEU A 119 11.90 51.58 -6.78
N GLY A 120 11.97 52.60 -5.92
CA GLY A 120 10.86 53.46 -5.56
C GLY A 120 10.16 54.16 -6.72
N VAL A 121 8.85 54.26 -6.60
CA VAL A 121 8.01 55.25 -7.28
C VAL A 121 7.12 55.90 -6.19
N PRO A 122 6.96 57.23 -6.15
CA PRO A 122 6.28 57.91 -5.05
C PRO A 122 4.76 57.74 -5.09
N ASP A 123 4.15 57.82 -3.91
CA ASP A 123 2.72 57.77 -3.59
C ASP A 123 1.81 58.44 -4.63
N SER A 124 0.97 57.64 -5.29
CA SER A 124 -0.40 58.04 -5.63
C SER A 124 -1.26 56.80 -5.89
N GLU A 125 -2.42 56.81 -5.23
CA GLU A 125 -3.47 55.79 -5.24
C GLU A 125 -3.11 54.43 -4.63
N GLN A 126 -3.65 54.20 -3.43
CA GLN A 126 -3.85 52.87 -2.86
C GLN A 126 -4.73 52.04 -3.80
N VAL A 127 -4.12 51.47 -4.83
CA VAL A 127 -4.61 50.24 -5.41
C VAL A 127 -4.39 49.22 -4.31
N VAL A 128 -5.47 48.91 -3.60
CA VAL A 128 -5.59 47.65 -2.88
C VAL A 128 -5.32 46.58 -3.93
N VAL A 129 -4.06 46.18 -4.05
CA VAL A 129 -3.70 44.91 -4.65
C VAL A 129 -4.37 43.94 -3.70
N LYS A 130 -5.61 43.56 -4.04
CA LYS A 130 -6.15 42.31 -3.57
C LYS A 130 -5.07 41.33 -3.97
N ASP A 131 -4.26 40.92 -3.00
CA ASP A 131 -3.48 39.72 -3.11
C ASP A 131 -4.50 38.72 -3.63
N HIS A 132 -4.39 38.40 -4.92
CA HIS A 132 -5.13 37.31 -5.49
C HIS A 132 -4.51 36.12 -4.78
N ALA A 133 -5.06 35.82 -3.60
CA ALA A 133 -4.86 34.59 -2.87
C ALA A 133 -4.96 33.54 -3.95
N TRP A 134 -3.84 32.92 -4.26
CA TRP A 134 -3.77 31.93 -5.30
C TRP A 134 -4.70 30.80 -4.86
N THR A 135 -5.94 30.81 -5.36
CA THR A 135 -6.97 29.83 -5.02
C THR A 135 -6.72 28.48 -5.70
N GLY A 136 -5.57 28.34 -6.38
CA GLY A 136 -5.11 27.06 -6.91
C GLY A 136 -4.79 26.12 -5.76
N SER A 137 -5.65 25.13 -5.58
CA SER A 137 -5.54 24.00 -4.65
C SER A 137 -4.08 23.68 -4.24
N HIS A 138 -3.70 24.04 -3.00
CA HIS A 138 -2.53 23.50 -2.29
C HIS A 138 -2.70 22.02 -1.91
N LYS A 139 -3.83 21.42 -2.30
CA LYS A 139 -4.18 20.02 -2.10
C LYS A 139 -3.61 19.21 -3.25
N VAL A 140 -3.44 17.92 -2.98
CA VAL A 140 -3.14 16.94 -4.02
C VAL A 140 -4.22 17.04 -5.09
N THR A 141 -3.81 17.23 -6.35
CA THR A 141 -4.73 17.24 -7.50
C THR A 141 -5.43 15.89 -7.75
N TYR A 142 -5.03 14.84 -7.02
CA TYR A 142 -5.50 13.46 -7.18
C TYR A 142 -5.51 12.74 -5.82
N GLY A 143 -6.32 13.21 -4.86
CA GLY A 143 -6.69 12.32 -3.76
C GLY A 143 -7.34 11.08 -4.37
N THR A 144 -6.79 9.89 -4.11
CA THR A 144 -7.42 8.65 -4.59
C THR A 144 -8.57 8.34 -3.64
N ASP A 145 -9.81 8.40 -4.12
CA ASP A 145 -10.93 7.82 -3.38
C ASP A 145 -10.73 6.29 -3.38
N PRO A 146 -10.41 5.68 -2.23
CA PRO A 146 -10.16 4.25 -2.18
C PRO A 146 -11.44 3.42 -2.32
N HIS A 147 -12.60 4.07 -2.43
CA HIS A 147 -13.88 3.43 -2.71
C HIS A 147 -14.34 3.63 -4.16
N ASP A 148 -13.51 4.28 -5.00
CA ASP A 148 -13.82 4.45 -6.42
C ASP A 148 -14.05 3.09 -7.12
N SER A 149 -15.14 3.02 -7.88
CA SER A 149 -15.50 1.85 -8.69
C SER A 149 -14.40 1.40 -9.65
N VAL A 150 -13.54 2.32 -10.14
CA VAL A 150 -12.41 2.00 -11.02
C VAL A 150 -11.38 1.09 -10.36
N LEU A 151 -11.35 1.05 -9.02
CA LEU A 151 -10.48 0.17 -8.24
C LEU A 151 -11.04 -1.24 -8.09
N THR A 152 -12.15 -1.56 -8.76
CA THR A 152 -12.78 -2.89 -8.80
C THR A 152 -12.92 -3.36 -10.24
N GLY A 153 -12.60 -4.62 -10.51
CA GLY A 153 -12.69 -5.16 -11.86
C GLY A 153 -12.38 -6.65 -11.93
N ARG A 154 -12.49 -7.20 -13.15
CA ARG A 154 -12.20 -8.61 -13.44
C ARG A 154 -10.72 -8.91 -13.64
N VAL A 155 -9.92 -7.88 -13.90
CA VAL A 155 -8.50 -8.00 -14.23
C VAL A 155 -7.67 -7.42 -13.10
N LEU A 156 -6.88 -8.27 -12.46
CA LEU A 156 -5.90 -7.84 -11.48
C LEU A 156 -4.81 -7.01 -12.14
N GLN A 157 -4.42 -5.94 -11.47
CA GLN A 157 -3.32 -5.09 -11.90
C GLN A 157 -2.01 -5.54 -11.23
N PRO A 158 -0.88 -5.47 -11.93
CA PRO A 158 0.42 -5.66 -11.31
C PRO A 158 0.73 -4.51 -10.35
N HIS A 159 1.47 -4.80 -9.29
CA HIS A 159 1.90 -3.79 -8.33
C HIS A 159 2.82 -2.74 -9.00
N PRO A 160 2.41 -1.45 -9.09
CA PRO A 160 3.08 -0.47 -9.95
C PRO A 160 4.48 -0.07 -9.48
N TRP A 161 4.77 -0.26 -8.19
CA TRP A 161 6.05 0.14 -7.59
C TRP A 161 7.04 -1.00 -7.38
N VAL A 162 6.70 -2.24 -7.76
CA VAL A 162 7.69 -3.33 -7.72
C VAL A 162 8.64 -3.16 -8.91
N LYS A 163 9.94 -3.08 -8.63
CA LYS A 163 11.01 -3.01 -9.63
C LYS A 163 11.71 -4.35 -9.86
N GLN A 164 11.62 -5.24 -8.88
CA GLN A 164 12.13 -6.60 -8.98
C GLN A 164 11.27 -7.53 -8.13
N GLY A 165 11.03 -8.74 -8.64
CA GLY A 165 10.28 -9.80 -7.97
C GLY A 165 8.81 -9.83 -8.36
N SER A 166 7.99 -10.50 -7.55
CA SER A 166 6.58 -10.76 -7.88
C SER A 166 5.73 -9.49 -7.91
N LEU A 167 5.00 -9.31 -9.01
CA LEU A 167 4.07 -8.19 -9.19
C LEU A 167 2.67 -8.47 -8.65
N MET A 168 2.34 -9.75 -8.41
CA MET A 168 0.99 -10.18 -8.05
C MET A 168 0.86 -10.48 -6.56
N SER A 169 -0.37 -10.42 -6.07
CA SER A 169 -0.71 -10.69 -4.66
C SER A 169 -0.78 -12.18 -4.32
N TYR A 170 -0.78 -13.07 -5.32
CA TYR A 170 -0.86 -14.52 -5.16
C TYR A 170 0.26 -15.22 -5.91
N GLU A 171 0.91 -16.18 -5.27
CA GLU A 171 1.80 -17.13 -5.93
C GLU A 171 1.56 -18.55 -5.40
N SER A 172 1.66 -19.54 -6.28
CA SER A 172 1.67 -20.95 -5.89
C SER A 172 2.61 -21.78 -6.74
N LYS A 173 3.17 -22.84 -6.16
CA LYS A 173 3.92 -23.85 -6.91
C LYS A 173 3.95 -25.19 -6.18
N GLN A 174 3.98 -26.27 -6.95
CA GLN A 174 4.24 -27.59 -6.41
C GLN A 174 5.74 -27.75 -6.11
N LEU A 175 6.04 -28.32 -4.95
CA LEU A 175 7.39 -28.62 -4.48
C LEU A 175 7.80 -30.04 -4.88
N GLN A 176 9.10 -30.32 -4.87
CA GLN A 176 9.64 -31.65 -5.25
C GLN A 176 9.11 -32.79 -4.37
N ASN A 177 8.75 -32.50 -3.12
CA ASN A 177 8.17 -33.47 -2.18
C ASN A 177 6.63 -33.57 -2.31
N GLY A 178 6.05 -33.06 -3.38
CA GLY A 178 4.60 -33.09 -3.65
C GLY A 178 3.78 -32.05 -2.89
N CYS A 179 4.34 -31.34 -1.90
CA CYS A 179 3.65 -30.28 -1.18
C CYS A 179 3.33 -29.10 -2.11
N LEU A 180 2.22 -28.41 -1.86
CA LEU A 180 1.89 -27.14 -2.49
C LEU A 180 2.40 -25.98 -1.62
N TYR A 181 3.23 -25.12 -2.22
CA TYR A 181 3.60 -23.84 -1.63
C TYR A 181 2.64 -22.76 -2.12
N VAL A 182 2.11 -21.96 -1.19
CA VAL A 182 1.26 -20.81 -1.46
C VAL A 182 1.81 -19.59 -0.75
N ARG A 183 1.74 -18.43 -1.40
CA ARG A 183 2.09 -17.12 -0.86
C ARG A 183 1.00 -16.12 -1.22
N VAL A 184 0.48 -15.42 -0.22
CA VAL A 184 -0.59 -14.43 -0.40
C VAL A 184 -0.20 -13.13 0.30
N ASP A 185 -0.27 -12.03 -0.44
CA ASP A 185 -0.16 -10.69 0.11
C ASP A 185 -1.48 -10.26 0.74
N MET A 186 -1.45 -9.85 2.00
CA MET A 186 -2.54 -9.22 2.73
C MET A 186 -1.98 -8.02 3.51
N PRO A 187 -1.57 -6.94 2.81
CA PRO A 187 -0.85 -5.83 3.41
C PRO A 187 -1.69 -5.16 4.50
N GLY A 188 -1.06 -4.95 5.66
CA GLY A 188 -1.65 -4.33 6.84
C GLY A 188 -2.20 -5.34 7.86
N VAL A 189 -2.25 -6.65 7.54
CA VAL A 189 -2.68 -7.69 8.48
C VAL A 189 -1.53 -8.04 9.43
N PRO A 190 -1.68 -7.83 10.75
CA PRO A 190 -0.71 -8.26 11.75
C PRO A 190 -0.56 -9.78 11.80
N LYS A 191 0.59 -10.29 12.24
CA LYS A 191 0.91 -11.73 12.23
C LYS A 191 -0.14 -12.60 12.94
N GLU A 192 -0.79 -12.08 13.97
CA GLU A 192 -1.79 -12.75 14.80
C GLU A 192 -3.22 -12.66 14.25
N ARG A 193 -3.46 -11.89 13.18
CA ARG A 193 -4.80 -11.67 12.60
C ARG A 193 -5.04 -12.41 11.30
N PHE A 194 -4.18 -13.39 11.00
CA PHE A 194 -4.40 -14.34 9.93
C PHE A 194 -5.12 -15.58 10.46
N THR A 195 -6.08 -16.09 9.69
CA THR A 195 -6.72 -17.38 9.94
C THR A 195 -6.61 -18.26 8.71
N VAL A 196 -6.43 -19.56 8.93
CA VAL A 196 -6.45 -20.60 7.90
C VAL A 196 -7.46 -21.65 8.30
N SER A 197 -8.32 -22.05 7.38
CA SER A 197 -9.25 -23.16 7.58
C SER A 197 -9.29 -24.07 6.38
N VAL A 198 -9.55 -25.35 6.61
CA VAL A 198 -9.81 -26.33 5.55
C VAL A 198 -11.26 -26.77 5.68
N LYS A 199 -12.01 -26.71 4.58
CA LYS A 199 -13.41 -27.16 4.54
C LYS A 199 -13.68 -27.83 3.21
N SER A 200 -14.08 -29.09 3.23
CA SER A 200 -14.41 -29.85 2.01
C SER A 200 -13.27 -29.86 0.98
N GLY A 201 -12.02 -29.97 1.46
CA GLY A 201 -10.82 -29.92 0.62
C GLY A 201 -10.38 -28.50 0.20
N MET A 202 -11.15 -27.45 0.49
CA MET A 202 -10.76 -26.06 0.17
C MET A 202 -9.93 -25.47 1.29
N VAL A 203 -8.75 -24.95 0.96
CA VAL A 203 -7.92 -24.17 1.87
C VAL A 203 -8.30 -22.70 1.74
N MET A 204 -8.90 -22.16 2.80
CA MET A 204 -9.32 -20.77 2.92
C MET A 204 -8.37 -20.01 3.81
N VAL A 205 -8.09 -18.76 3.43
CA VAL A 205 -7.34 -17.81 4.25
C VAL A 205 -8.17 -16.56 4.49
N THR A 206 -8.07 -16.01 5.70
CA THR A 206 -8.59 -14.68 6.01
C THR A 206 -7.54 -13.86 6.75
N GLY A 207 -7.70 -12.53 6.68
CA GLY A 207 -6.81 -11.58 7.35
C GLY A 207 -7.55 -10.30 7.70
N ASP A 208 -7.44 -9.86 8.95
CA ASP A 208 -7.98 -8.59 9.43
C ASP A 208 -6.87 -7.55 9.60
N ALA A 209 -6.89 -6.51 8.77
CA ALA A 209 -5.96 -5.39 8.83
C ALA A 209 -6.66 -4.19 9.48
N PRO A 210 -6.28 -3.78 10.71
CA PRO A 210 -6.85 -2.59 11.33
C PRO A 210 -6.41 -1.31 10.61
N ALA A 211 -7.23 -0.26 10.72
CA ALA A 211 -6.80 1.08 10.36
C ALA A 211 -5.71 1.56 11.33
N VAL A 212 -4.65 2.17 10.82
CA VAL A 212 -3.57 2.77 11.62
C VAL A 212 -3.34 4.21 11.16
N SER A 213 -3.15 5.13 12.10
CA SER A 213 -2.92 6.56 11.82
C SER A 213 -4.09 7.16 11.03
N HIS A 214 -3.86 7.66 9.80
CA HIS A 214 -4.85 8.34 8.97
C HIS A 214 -5.42 7.48 7.83
N ASP A 215 -5.27 6.15 7.91
CA ASP A 215 -5.89 5.21 6.97
C ASP A 215 -7.40 5.51 6.81
N SER A 216 -7.98 5.28 5.62
CA SER A 216 -9.43 5.48 5.41
C SER A 216 -10.29 4.47 6.15
N GLY A 217 -9.72 3.31 6.48
CA GLY A 217 -10.38 2.24 7.18
C GLY A 217 -9.49 1.00 7.24
N GLY A 218 -9.95 0.00 8.00
CA GLY A 218 -9.36 -1.32 7.99
C GLY A 218 -9.66 -2.07 6.69
N ARG A 219 -8.93 -3.16 6.44
CA ARG A 219 -9.16 -4.08 5.33
C ARG A 219 -9.43 -5.47 5.85
N PHE A 220 -10.38 -6.16 5.22
CA PHE A 220 -10.62 -7.57 5.46
C PHE A 220 -10.31 -8.36 4.19
N TYR A 221 -9.44 -9.35 4.34
CA TYR A 221 -9.05 -10.27 3.29
C TYR A 221 -9.71 -11.63 3.52
N SER A 222 -10.21 -12.25 2.45
CA SER A 222 -10.81 -13.58 2.48
C SER A 222 -10.78 -14.21 1.09
N GLY A 223 -10.38 -15.48 1.01
CA GLY A 223 -10.61 -16.28 -0.20
C GLY A 223 -9.97 -17.65 -0.17
N GLU A 224 -10.32 -18.43 -1.19
CA GLU A 224 -9.76 -19.74 -1.45
C GLU A 224 -8.38 -19.61 -2.08
N VAL A 225 -7.41 -20.38 -1.59
CA VAL A 225 -6.03 -20.34 -2.08
C VAL A 225 -5.51 -21.68 -2.58
N ALA A 226 -6.22 -22.77 -2.31
CA ALA A 226 -5.91 -24.07 -2.84
C ALA A 226 -7.12 -25.01 -2.73
N MET A 227 -7.24 -25.90 -3.71
CA MET A 227 -8.13 -27.06 -3.67
C MET A 227 -7.29 -28.32 -3.50
N LEU A 228 -7.59 -29.11 -2.47
CA LEU A 228 -6.95 -30.41 -2.24
C LEU A 228 -7.52 -31.44 -3.21
N SER A 229 -6.66 -32.34 -3.69
CA SER A 229 -7.03 -33.39 -4.66
C SER A 229 -7.99 -34.44 -4.08
N ASN A 230 -7.99 -34.63 -2.76
CA ASN A 230 -8.89 -35.53 -2.05
C ASN A 230 -9.87 -34.71 -1.19
N PRO A 231 -11.18 -35.06 -1.17
CA PRO A 231 -12.18 -34.38 -0.34
C PRO A 231 -12.04 -34.67 1.16
N ILE A 232 -11.02 -35.43 1.57
CA ILE A 232 -10.69 -35.65 2.97
C ILE A 232 -9.87 -34.44 3.44
N ASP A 233 -10.46 -33.67 4.34
CA ASP A 233 -9.79 -32.52 4.95
C ASP A 233 -8.50 -32.98 5.63
N ILE A 234 -7.34 -32.47 5.17
CA ILE A 234 -6.11 -32.60 5.94
C ILE A 234 -6.26 -31.77 7.22
N PRO A 235 -5.84 -32.28 8.40
CA PRO A 235 -5.84 -31.48 9.61
C PRO A 235 -4.99 -30.21 9.43
N ILE A 236 -5.52 -29.04 9.77
CA ILE A 236 -4.82 -27.73 9.66
C ILE A 236 -3.43 -27.78 10.31
N ARG A 237 -3.25 -28.55 11.39
CA ARG A 237 -1.95 -28.78 12.07
C ARG A 237 -0.85 -29.35 11.17
N GLN A 238 -1.21 -29.94 10.03
CA GLN A 238 -0.26 -30.45 9.04
C GLN A 238 0.15 -29.39 8.01
N ILE A 239 -0.63 -28.31 7.88
CA ILE A 239 -0.27 -27.16 7.04
C ILE A 239 0.72 -26.30 7.82
N LYS A 240 1.90 -26.09 7.26
CA LYS A 240 2.84 -25.12 7.83
C LYS A 240 2.38 -23.71 7.45
N ILE A 241 2.05 -22.90 8.44
CA ILE A 241 1.58 -21.52 8.27
C ILE A 241 2.67 -20.56 8.74
N ILE A 242 3.02 -19.59 7.90
CA ILE A 242 4.02 -18.55 8.21
C ILE A 242 3.41 -17.20 7.86
N CYS A 243 3.14 -16.38 8.87
CA CYS A 243 2.55 -15.05 8.73
C CYS A 243 3.53 -13.98 9.17
N LYS A 244 3.87 -13.04 8.28
CA LYS A 244 4.79 -11.95 8.60
C LYS A 244 4.61 -10.78 7.63
N THR A 245 4.67 -9.55 8.14
CA THR A 245 4.73 -8.32 7.31
C THR A 245 3.62 -8.24 6.26
N GLY A 246 2.38 -8.55 6.64
CA GLY A 246 1.24 -8.54 5.71
C GLY A 246 1.32 -9.59 4.60
N VAL A 247 1.98 -10.73 4.85
CA VAL A 247 2.06 -11.86 3.91
C VAL A 247 1.86 -13.16 4.67
N ILE A 248 0.98 -14.02 4.16
CA ILE A 248 0.82 -15.40 4.61
C ILE A 248 1.45 -16.36 3.60
N ARG A 249 2.16 -17.36 4.12
CA ARG A 249 2.73 -18.46 3.34
C ARG A 249 2.25 -19.78 3.91
N LEU A 250 1.84 -20.68 3.02
CA LEU A 250 1.40 -22.02 3.36
C LEU A 250 2.30 -23.06 2.70
N ILE A 251 2.62 -24.11 3.44
CA ILE A 251 3.11 -25.36 2.87
C ILE A 251 2.05 -26.41 3.17
N ILE A 252 1.31 -26.77 2.14
CA ILE A 252 0.19 -27.69 2.19
C ILE A 252 0.73 -29.07 1.75
N PRO A 253 0.72 -30.09 2.63
CA PRO A 253 1.16 -31.43 2.25
C PRO A 253 0.24 -32.04 1.19
N PRO A 254 0.72 -33.01 0.41
CA PRO A 254 -0.15 -33.80 -0.45
C PRO A 254 -1.21 -34.50 0.41
N ALA A 255 -2.45 -34.52 -0.08
CA ALA A 255 -3.59 -35.21 0.52
C ALA A 255 -3.66 -36.68 0.10
#